data_AF-A0A3N5TJ14-F1
#
_entry.id   AF-A0A3N5TJ14-F1
#
_cell.length_a   1.000
_cell.length_b   1.000
_cell.length_c   1.000
_cell.angle_alpha   90.00
_cell.angle_beta   90.00
_cell.angle_gamma   90.00
#
_symmetry.space_group_name_H-M   'P 1'
#
loop_
_entity.id
_entity.type
_entity.pdbx_description
1 polymer ?
#
loop_
_entity_poly.entity_id
_entity_poly.type
_entity_poly.pdbx_seq_one_letter_code
_entity_poly.pdbx_strand_id
1 'polypeptide(L)' 'GNAAGVLGICGPGVDFDSLDGNPVHVIFLFVSDSNLPEEHLSVLTQIGRLSEMDGFYEEFCVAASAENAVRILTKYDARI' A
#
# COMPACT_ATOMS: atom_id res chain seq x y z
N GLY A 1 17.29 -4.12 -5.47
CA GLY A 1 17.50 -4.35 -6.92
C GLY A 1 16.79 -3.29 -7.74
N ASN A 2 16.53 -3.56 -9.02
CA ASN A 2 15.60 -2.77 -9.85
C ASN A 2 14.14 -3.10 -9.47
N ALA A 3 13.75 -2.81 -8.24
CA ALA A 3 12.37 -2.95 -7.79
C ALA A 3 11.64 -1.61 -7.98
N ALA A 4 10.46 -1.66 -8.58
CA ALA A 4 9.57 -0.53 -8.73
C ALA A 4 8.26 -0.82 -7.99
N GLY A 5 7.76 0.18 -7.27
CA GLY A 5 6.48 0.13 -6.57
C GLY A 5 5.55 1.24 -7.05
N VAL A 6 4.25 0.98 -7.04
CA VAL A 6 3.20 1.99 -7.27
C VAL A 6 2.18 1.89 -6.15
N LEU A 7 1.78 3.06 -5.63
CA LEU A 7 0.65 3.21 -4.70
C LEU A 7 -0.50 3.90 -5.44
N GLY A 8 -1.61 3.20 -5.60
CA GLY A 8 -2.86 3.72 -6.14
C GLY A 8 -3.85 3.99 -5.02
N ILE A 9 -4.51 5.15 -5.08
CA ILE A 9 -5.59 5.53 -4.16
C ILE A 9 -6.80 5.93 -5.00
N CYS A 10 -7.94 5.28 -4.74
CA CYS A 10 -9.20 5.53 -5.41
C CYS A 10 -10.27 5.89 -4.37
N GLY A 11 -10.62 7.18 -4.29
CA GLY A 11 -11.62 7.67 -3.33
C GLY A 11 -12.98 6.96 -3.44
N PRO A 12 -13.59 6.86 -4.64
CA PRO A 12 -14.83 6.10 -4.85
C PRO A 12 -14.71 4.58 -4.64
N GLY A 13 -13.48 4.06 -4.55
CA GLY A 13 -13.19 2.63 -4.54
C GLY A 13 -13.23 2.02 -5.95
N VAL A 14 -12.65 0.83 -6.06
CA VAL A 14 -12.64 0.00 -7.27
C VAL A 14 -13.34 -1.31 -6.96
N ASP A 15 -14.21 -1.77 -7.86
CA ASP A 15 -14.75 -3.12 -7.80
C ASP A 15 -13.64 -4.12 -8.11
N PHE A 16 -13.24 -4.89 -7.10
CA PHE A 16 -12.08 -5.77 -7.14
C PHE A 16 -12.38 -7.15 -6.56
N ASP A 17 -13.65 -7.50 -6.36
CA ASP A 17 -14.08 -8.77 -5.76
C ASP A 17 -13.31 -9.09 -4.46
N SER A 18 -13.27 -8.10 -3.55
CA SER A 18 -12.59 -8.27 -2.27
C SER A 18 -13.26 -9.36 -1.44
N LEU A 19 -12.50 -9.95 -0.51
CA LEU A 19 -12.98 -11.04 0.35
C LEU A 19 -14.19 -10.65 1.21
N ASP A 20 -14.32 -9.37 1.55
CA ASP A 20 -15.42 -8.81 2.34
C ASP A 20 -16.53 -8.20 1.47
N GLY A 21 -16.36 -8.16 0.14
CA GLY A 21 -17.29 -7.58 -0.82
C GLY A 21 -17.32 -6.04 -0.86
N ASN A 22 -16.45 -5.35 -0.13
CA ASN A 22 -16.36 -3.89 -0.16
C ASN A 22 -15.48 -3.37 -1.31
N PRO A 23 -15.71 -2.15 -1.82
CA PRO A 23 -14.80 -1.54 -2.79
C PRO A 23 -13.37 -1.42 -2.25
N VAL A 24 -12.38 -1.62 -3.11
CA VAL A 24 -10.96 -1.45 -2.76
C VAL A 24 -10.54 -0.01 -3.02
N HIS A 25 -10.02 0.66 -1.99
CA HIS A 25 -9.63 2.08 -2.06
C HIS A 25 -8.12 2.28 -2.18
N VAL A 26 -7.30 1.35 -1.69
CA VAL A 26 -5.83 1.44 -1.68
C VAL A 26 -5.24 0.21 -2.34
N ILE A 27 -4.36 0.41 -3.32
CA ILE A 27 -3.75 -0.65 -4.10
C ILE A 27 -2.24 -0.45 -4.09
N PHE A 28 -1.50 -1.49 -3.72
CA PHE A 28 -0.05 -1.53 -3.88
C PHE A 28 0.32 -2.49 -5.01
N LEU A 29 1.19 -2.03 -5.92
CA LEU A 29 1.77 -2.84 -6.99
C LEU A 29 3.28 -2.86 -6.84
N PHE A 30 3.90 -4.05 -6.94
CA PHE A 30 5.35 -4.20 -6.97
C PHE A 30 5.78 -5.01 -8.18
N VAL A 31 6.85 -4.55 -8.81
CA VAL A 31 7.50 -5.22 -9.92
C VAL A 31 8.98 -5.26 -9.62
N SER A 32 9.55 -6.46 -9.58
CA SER A 32 10.99 -6.65 -9.50
C SER A 32 11.39 -7.93 -10.25
N ASP A 33 12.69 -8.17 -10.36
CA ASP A 33 13.21 -9.35 -11.06
C ASP A 33 12.74 -10.65 -10.37
N SER A 34 12.34 -11.62 -11.18
CA SER A 34 11.93 -12.97 -10.77
C SER A 34 12.98 -13.73 -9.95
N ASN A 35 14.25 -13.33 -10.01
CA ASN A 35 15.34 -13.99 -9.28
C ASN A 35 15.49 -13.56 -7.82
N LEU A 36 14.64 -12.67 -7.28
CA LEU A 36 14.75 -12.13 -5.92
C LEU A 36 13.50 -12.37 -5.05
N PRO A 37 13.08 -13.63 -4.81
CA PRO A 37 11.84 -13.96 -4.08
C PRO A 37 11.81 -13.43 -2.64
N GLU A 38 12.95 -13.35 -1.96
CA GLU A 38 13.03 -12.81 -0.59
C GLU A 38 12.72 -11.32 -0.53
N GLU A 39 13.13 -10.55 -1.55
CA GLU A 39 12.88 -9.10 -1.62
C GLU A 39 11.37 -8.83 -1.76
N HIS A 40 10.66 -9.64 -2.56
CA HIS A 40 9.19 -9.58 -2.70
C HIS A 40 8.47 -9.87 -1.38
N LEU A 41 8.86 -10.94 -0.69
CA LEU A 41 8.19 -11.35 0.55
C LEU A 41 8.41 -10.34 1.68
N SER A 42 9.60 -9.73 1.74
CA SER A 42 9.90 -8.67 2.70
C SER A 42 8.97 -7.47 2.53
N VAL A 43 8.76 -7.02 1.28
CA VAL A 43 7.86 -5.89 0.98
C VAL A 43 6.41 -6.20 1.36
N LEU A 44 5.91 -7.38 1.00
CA LEU A 44 4.55 -7.80 1.37
C LEU A 44 4.37 -7.87 2.89
N THR A 45 5.38 -8.38 3.61
CA THR A 45 5.37 -8.44 5.08
C THR A 45 5.30 -7.05 5.71
N GLN A 46 6.07 -6.09 5.17
CA GLN A 46 6.08 -4.71 5.66
C GLN A 46 4.72 -4.03 5.43
N ILE A 47 4.09 -4.24 4.27
CA ILE A 47 2.76 -3.70 3.98
C ILE A 47 1.68 -4.34 4.85
N GLY A 48 1.76 -5.64 5.12
CA GLY A 48 0.87 -6.31 6.06
C GLY A 48 0.91 -5.63 7.43
N ARG A 49 2.11 -5.40 7.96
CA ARG A 49 2.30 -4.69 9.24
C ARG A 49 1.77 -3.26 9.21
N LEU A 50 2.05 -2.50 8.15
CA LEU A 50 1.53 -1.14 7.98
C LEU A 50 -0.01 -1.13 7.98
N SER A 51 -0.63 -2.09 7.29
CA SER A 51 -2.09 -2.20 7.14
C SER A 51 -2.80 -2.56 8.45
N GLU A 52 -2.09 -3.17 9.40
CA GLU A 52 -2.60 -3.48 10.74
C GLU A 52 -2.52 -2.26 11.70
N MET A 53 -1.85 -1.18 11.31
CA MET A 53 -1.69 0.00 12.18
C MET A 53 -2.94 0.88 12.19
N ASP A 54 -3.42 1.21 13.39
CA ASP A 54 -4.56 2.11 13.58
C ASP A 54 -4.41 3.43 12.80
N GLY A 55 -5.44 3.78 12.03
CA GLY A 55 -5.51 5.01 11.26
C GLY A 55 -4.82 4.98 9.89
N PHE A 56 -4.04 3.92 9.58
CA PHE A 56 -3.27 3.86 8.33
C PHE A 56 -4.18 3.98 7.11
N TYR A 57 -5.23 3.15 7.07
CA TYR A 57 -6.19 3.11 5.98
C TYR A 57 -7.02 4.40 5.90
N GLU A 58 -7.48 4.92 7.03
CA GLU A 58 -8.31 6.12 7.12
C GLU A 58 -7.57 7.36 6.62
N GLU A 59 -6.27 7.48 6.92
CA GLU A 59 -5.44 8.59 6.43
C GLU A 59 -5.25 8.54 4.90
N PHE A 60 -5.12 7.35 4.31
CA PHE A 60 -5.06 7.22 2.84
C PHE A 60 -6.37 7.56 2.15
N CYS A 61 -7.52 7.25 2.76
CA CYS A 61 -8.83 7.58 2.20
C CYS A 61 -9.06 9.09 2.03
N VAL A 62 -8.35 9.92 2.82
CA VAL A 62 -8.43 11.39 2.77
C VAL A 62 -7.21 12.04 2.12
N ALA A 63 -6.29 11.26 1.53
CA ALA A 63 -5.11 11.78 0.87
C ALA A 63 -5.51 12.58 -0.38
N ALA A 64 -5.20 13.88 -0.38
CA ALA A 64 -5.58 14.81 -1.45
C ALA A 64 -4.59 14.85 -2.64
N SER A 65 -3.41 14.24 -2.48
CA SER A 65 -2.36 14.23 -3.52
C SER A 65 -1.38 13.08 -3.34
N ALA A 66 -0.58 12.81 -4.37
CA ALA A 66 0.51 11.83 -4.32
C ALA A 66 1.54 12.17 -3.23
N GLU A 67 1.88 13.45 -3.05
CA GLU A 67 2.81 13.90 -2.01
C GLU A 67 2.25 13.65 -0.61
N ASN A 68 0.94 13.84 -0.43
CA ASN A 68 0.26 13.54 0.83
C ASN A 68 0.28 12.04 1.12
N ALA A 69 0.02 11.20 0.10
CA ALA A 69 0.11 9.75 0.21
C ALA A 69 1.52 9.29 0.60
N VAL A 70 2.57 9.82 -0.06
CA VAL A 70 3.96 9.52 0.29
C VAL A 70 4.26 9.92 1.74
N ARG A 71 3.81 11.11 2.18
CA ARG A 71 3.99 11.55 3.57
C ARG A 71 3.31 10.62 4.58
N ILE A 72 2.10 10.16 4.29
CA ILE A 72 1.38 9.20 5.14
C ILE A 72 2.19 7.89 5.22
N LEU A 73 2.61 7.36 4.07
CA LEU A 73 3.41 6.13 4.03
C LEU A 73 4.69 6.26 4.87
N THR A 74 5.48 7.33 4.67
CA THR A 74 6.72 7.58 5.42
C THR A 74 6.47 7.75 6.93
N LYS A 75 5.39 8.41 7.32
CA LYS A 75 5.01 8.58 8.74
C LYS A 75 4.78 7.25 9.44
N TYR A 76 4.11 6.31 8.77
CA TYR A 76 3.83 5.00 9.34
C TYR A 76 5.02 4.06 9.25
N ASP A 77 5.77 4.10 8.16
CA ASP A 77 7.00 3.34 7.98
C ASP A 77 8.04 3.61 9.08
N ALA A 78 8.18 4.87 9.51
CA ALA A 78 9.07 5.26 10.60
C ALA A 78 8.68 4.71 12.00
N ARG A 79 7.55 3.99 12.12
CA ARG A 79 7.04 3.41 13.38
C ARG A 79 7.22 1.89 13.44
N ILE A 80 7.64 1.26 12.35
CA ILE A 80 7.89 -0.20 12.23
C ILE A 80 9.37 -0.49 12.49
#